data_AF-A0A947EZU8-F1
#
_entry.id   AF-A0A947EZU8-F1
#
_cell.length_a   1.000
_cell.length_b   1.000
_cell.length_c   1.000
_cell.angle_alpha   90.00
_cell.angle_beta   90.00
_cell.angle_gamma   90.00
#
_symmetry.space_group_name_H-M   'P 1'
#
loop_
_entity.id
_entity.type
_entity.pdbx_description
1 polymer ?
#
loop_
_entity_poly.entity_id
_entity_poly.type
_entity_poly.pdbx_seq_one_letter_code
_entity_poly.pdbx_strand_id
1 'polypeptide(L)'
;MSNNALFQKALEVGRPPNVQKLFPHSRALLVSGRVVDQALRKKGKAITMAANGRNFFVIRGALQAAQRANAAIIIEIAKSESNYCPVNFWNIARLVDGACNELGITIPVAVHADHYGIKSESDVVAAKSEIPTLFELGVTSIAIDASHMP
;
A
#
# COMPACT_ATOMS: atom_id res chain seq x y z
N MET A 1 6.49 15.65 -23.34
CA MET A 1 5.34 14.72 -23.25
C MET A 1 4.29 15.37 -22.37
N SER A 2 2.99 15.26 -22.70
CA SER A 2 1.94 15.80 -21.83
C SER A 2 1.89 15.03 -20.50
N ASN A 3 1.44 15.68 -19.42
CA ASN A 3 1.29 15.04 -18.10
C ASN A 3 0.42 13.77 -18.16
N ASN A 4 -0.55 13.73 -19.07
CA ASN A 4 -1.41 12.56 -19.29
C ASN A 4 -0.60 11.38 -19.86
N ALA A 5 0.24 11.60 -20.87
CA ALA A 5 1.06 10.52 -21.45
C ALA A 5 2.06 9.93 -20.45
N LEU A 6 2.67 10.77 -19.59
CA LEU A 6 3.55 10.31 -18.53
C LEU A 6 2.80 9.50 -17.46
N PHE A 7 1.59 9.94 -17.09
CA PHE A 7 0.77 9.21 -16.13
C PHE A 7 0.31 7.85 -16.68
N GLN A 8 -0.13 7.77 -17.94
CA GLN A 8 -0.44 6.49 -18.57
C GLN A 8 0.78 5.56 -18.56
N LYS A 9 1.96 6.09 -18.89
CA LYS A 9 3.17 5.29 -18.85
C LYS A 9 3.49 4.81 -17.43
N ALA A 10 3.28 5.66 -16.43
CA ALA A 10 3.45 5.29 -15.03
C ALA A 10 2.49 4.19 -14.59
N LEU A 11 1.23 4.21 -15.05
CA LEU A 11 0.27 3.13 -14.77
C LEU A 11 0.71 1.79 -15.38
N GLU A 12 1.22 1.80 -16.62
CA GLU A 12 1.71 0.58 -17.29
C GLU A 12 2.91 -0.06 -16.58
N VAL A 13 3.90 0.76 -16.19
CA VAL A 13 5.19 0.24 -15.68
C VAL A 13 5.29 0.22 -14.15
N GLY A 14 4.51 1.05 -13.47
CA GLY A 14 4.61 1.26 -12.03
C GLY A 14 3.74 0.31 -11.21
N ARG A 15 2.64 -0.20 -11.79
CA ARG A 15 1.73 -1.12 -11.10
C ARG A 15 2.29 -2.55 -11.08
N PRO A 16 2.46 -3.20 -9.92
CA PRO A 16 2.89 -4.60 -9.86
C PRO A 16 1.96 -5.57 -10.60
N PRO A 17 2.44 -6.70 -11.16
CA PRO A 17 1.60 -7.63 -11.93
C PRO A 17 0.35 -8.14 -11.19
N ASN A 18 0.48 -8.44 -9.89
CA ASN A 18 -0.64 -8.82 -9.03
C ASN A 18 -1.71 -7.72 -8.95
N VAL A 19 -1.30 -6.46 -8.80
CA VAL A 19 -2.20 -5.29 -8.77
C VAL A 19 -2.87 -5.06 -10.13
N GLN A 20 -2.14 -5.25 -11.24
CA GLN A 20 -2.71 -5.14 -12.59
C GLN A 20 -3.77 -6.22 -12.82
N LYS A 21 -3.49 -7.46 -12.42
CA LYS A 21 -4.43 -8.59 -12.51
C LYS A 21 -5.67 -8.38 -11.63
N LEU A 22 -5.49 -7.89 -10.41
CA LEU A 22 -6.58 -7.71 -9.44
C LEU A 22 -7.50 -6.54 -9.82
N PHE A 23 -6.94 -5.45 -10.35
CA PHE A 23 -7.69 -4.23 -10.70
C PHE A 23 -7.46 -3.82 -12.17
N PRO A 24 -7.93 -4.62 -13.16
CA PRO A 24 -7.56 -4.46 -14.57
C PRO A 24 -7.99 -3.13 -15.20
N HIS A 25 -9.03 -2.49 -14.66
CA HIS A 25 -9.56 -1.21 -15.16
C HIS A 25 -9.25 -0.02 -14.26
N SER A 26 -8.51 -0.24 -13.16
CA SER A 26 -8.16 0.83 -12.22
C SER A 26 -7.17 1.82 -12.83
N ARG A 27 -7.38 3.09 -12.50
CA ARG A 27 -6.45 4.20 -12.78
C ARG A 27 -5.61 4.60 -11.58
N ALA A 28 -5.70 3.87 -10.46
CA ALA A 28 -4.87 4.11 -9.29
C ALA A 28 -3.42 3.70 -9.58
N LEU A 29 -2.47 4.61 -9.31
CA LEU A 29 -1.04 4.32 -9.40
C LEU A 29 -0.55 3.61 -8.13
N LEU A 30 -1.08 2.40 -7.90
CA LEU A 30 -0.66 1.54 -6.80
C LEU A 30 0.69 0.90 -7.13
N VAL A 31 1.75 1.26 -6.40
CA VAL A 31 3.14 0.86 -6.66
C VAL A 31 3.70 -0.03 -5.56
N SER A 32 4.77 -0.77 -5.85
CA SER A 32 5.53 -1.47 -4.81
C SER A 32 6.18 -0.48 -3.83
N GLY A 33 6.13 -0.77 -2.53
CA GLY A 33 6.86 0.00 -1.51
C GLY A 33 8.37 0.09 -1.78
N ARG A 34 8.95 -0.90 -2.48
CA ARG A 34 10.36 -0.86 -2.94
C ARG A 34 10.65 0.35 -3.82
N VAL A 35 9.73 0.71 -4.72
CA VAL A 35 9.92 1.84 -5.64
C VAL A 35 9.89 3.15 -4.87
N VAL A 36 9.04 3.24 -3.84
CA VAL A 36 8.98 4.39 -2.92
C VAL A 36 10.30 4.56 -2.17
N ASP A 37 10.85 3.49 -1.58
CA ASP A 37 12.17 3.51 -0.90
C ASP A 37 13.29 3.94 -1.86
N GLN A 38 13.34 3.38 -3.07
CA GLN A 38 14.34 3.76 -4.08
C GLN A 38 14.23 5.24 -4.47
N ALA A 39 13.01 5.76 -4.62
CA ALA A 39 12.79 7.17 -4.92
C ALA A 39 13.24 8.08 -3.76
N LEU A 40 12.97 7.70 -2.51
CA LEU A 40 13.43 8.42 -1.32
C LEU A 40 14.96 8.48 -1.25
N ARG A 41 15.64 7.34 -1.43
CA ARG A 41 17.12 7.28 -1.43
C ARG A 41 17.71 8.19 -2.50
N LYS A 42 17.13 8.18 -3.70
CA LYS A 42 17.56 9.04 -4.80
C LYS A 42 17.31 10.53 -4.51
N LYS A 43 16.18 10.87 -3.89
CA LYS A 43 15.83 12.25 -3.54
C LYS A 43 16.73 12.81 -2.45
N GLY A 44 17.05 11.98 -1.43
CA GLY A 44 17.79 12.40 -0.24
C GLY A 44 17.00 13.36 0.64
N LYS A 45 17.33 13.44 1.93
CA LYS A 45 16.71 14.36 2.92
C LYS A 45 15.17 14.38 2.85
N ALA A 46 14.57 13.23 2.61
CA ALA A 46 13.14 13.06 2.41
C ALA A 46 12.62 11.90 3.25
N ILE A 47 11.35 11.96 3.59
CA ILE A 47 10.60 10.88 4.24
C ILE A 47 9.35 10.59 3.40
N THR A 48 8.84 9.37 3.49
CA THR A 48 7.48 9.05 3.05
C THR A 48 6.63 8.78 4.29
N MET A 49 5.47 9.41 4.35
CA MET A 49 4.50 9.11 5.39
C MET A 49 3.82 7.78 5.10
N ALA A 50 3.83 6.90 6.09
CA ALA A 50 2.91 5.78 6.18
C ALA A 50 1.75 6.19 7.09
N ALA A 51 0.52 6.09 6.58
CA ALA A 51 -0.67 6.52 7.29
C ALA A 51 -1.57 5.31 7.57
N ASN A 52 -1.81 5.03 8.86
CA ASN A 52 -2.72 3.95 9.29
C ASN A 52 -4.16 4.25 8.84
N GLY A 53 -4.59 3.59 7.78
CA GLY A 53 -5.91 3.67 7.16
C GLY A 53 -6.98 2.95 7.95
N ARG A 54 -7.11 3.19 9.26
CA ARG A 54 -8.03 2.50 10.19
C ARG A 54 -9.50 2.50 9.74
N ASN A 55 -9.92 3.47 8.94
CA ASN A 55 -11.25 3.51 8.34
C ASN A 55 -11.22 4.24 6.99
N PHE A 56 -12.31 4.13 6.23
CA PHE A 56 -12.40 4.69 4.89
C PHE A 56 -12.25 6.22 4.85
N PHE A 57 -12.72 6.95 5.87
CA PHE A 57 -12.56 8.40 5.94
C PHE A 57 -11.10 8.82 6.09
N VAL A 58 -10.35 8.11 6.94
CA VAL A 58 -8.91 8.34 7.13
C VAL A 58 -8.13 8.07 5.84
N ILE A 59 -8.44 6.96 5.15
CA ILE A 59 -7.81 6.64 3.85
C ILE A 59 -8.02 7.80 2.87
N ARG A 60 -9.26 8.27 2.70
CA ARG A 60 -9.57 9.38 1.79
C ARG A 60 -8.84 10.66 2.15
N GLY A 61 -8.88 11.05 3.43
CA GLY A 61 -8.21 12.26 3.90
C GLY A 61 -6.71 12.23 3.67
N ALA A 62 -6.06 11.09 3.94
CA ALA A 62 -4.64 10.89 3.69
C ALA A 62 -4.30 10.98 2.20
N LEU A 63 -5.08 10.32 1.34
CA LEU A 63 -4.90 10.36 -0.12
C LEU A 63 -5.05 11.78 -0.68
N GLN A 64 -6.09 12.51 -0.28
CA GLN A 64 -6.31 13.89 -0.72
C GLN A 64 -5.19 14.83 -0.25
N ALA A 65 -4.72 14.66 0.99
CA ALA A 65 -3.60 15.44 1.53
C ALA A 65 -2.30 15.16 0.75
N ALA A 66 -1.99 13.89 0.47
CA ALA A 66 -0.82 13.49 -0.30
C ALA A 66 -0.86 14.01 -1.75
N GLN A 67 -2.02 13.91 -2.41
CA GLN A 67 -2.27 14.46 -3.74
C GLN A 67 -2.03 15.96 -3.76
N ARG A 68 -2.61 16.71 -2.81
CA ARG A 68 -2.41 18.16 -2.69
C ARG A 68 -0.94 18.52 -2.47
N ALA A 69 -0.20 17.70 -1.73
CA ALA A 69 1.23 17.86 -1.50
C ALA A 69 2.12 17.39 -2.67
N ASN A 70 1.53 16.79 -3.73
CA ASN A 70 2.24 16.10 -4.81
C ASN A 70 3.32 15.13 -4.27
N ALA A 71 2.95 14.34 -3.26
CA ALA A 71 3.85 13.43 -2.57
C ALA A 71 3.35 11.99 -2.69
N ALA A 72 4.28 11.04 -2.87
CA ALA A 72 3.95 9.63 -2.73
C ALA A 72 3.60 9.31 -1.26
N ILE A 73 2.69 8.37 -1.06
CA ILE A 73 2.20 7.99 0.27
C ILE A 73 2.12 6.46 0.41
N ILE A 74 2.33 5.99 1.64
CA ILE A 74 2.01 4.61 2.02
C ILE A 74 0.71 4.66 2.86
N ILE A 75 -0.27 3.84 2.49
CA ILE A 75 -1.47 3.60 3.32
C ILE A 75 -1.31 2.22 3.95
N GLU A 76 -1.41 2.15 5.27
CA GLU A 76 -1.11 0.93 6.02
C GLU A 76 -2.18 0.59 7.04
N ILE A 77 -2.10 -0.60 7.61
CA ILE A 77 -2.87 -1.02 8.77
C ILE A 77 -2.02 -2.03 9.53
N ALA A 78 -2.02 -1.98 10.87
CA ALA A 78 -1.28 -2.96 11.68
C ALA A 78 -2.06 -4.28 11.84
N LYS A 79 -1.36 -5.39 12.12
CA LYS A 79 -1.99 -6.69 12.43
C LYS A 79 -2.97 -6.60 13.60
N SER A 80 -2.62 -5.86 14.65
CA SER A 80 -3.51 -5.65 15.81
C SER A 80 -4.76 -4.85 15.43
N GLU A 81 -4.59 -3.78 14.65
CA GLU A 81 -5.67 -2.90 14.19
C GLU A 81 -6.69 -3.62 13.32
N SER A 82 -6.24 -4.60 12.55
CA SER A 82 -7.09 -5.45 11.69
C SER A 82 -8.19 -6.20 12.46
N ASN A 83 -8.10 -6.31 13.79
CA ASN A 83 -9.10 -7.01 14.63
C ASN A 83 -10.19 -6.09 15.19
N TYR A 84 -9.97 -4.77 15.25
CA TYR A 84 -10.90 -3.82 15.87
C TYR A 84 -11.24 -2.61 14.97
N CYS A 85 -10.61 -2.50 13.80
CA CYS A 85 -10.89 -1.49 12.79
C CYS A 85 -11.70 -2.11 11.63
N PRO A 86 -12.56 -1.32 10.94
CA PRO A 86 -13.26 -1.79 9.75
C PRO A 86 -12.32 -2.06 8.56
N VAL A 87 -11.11 -1.50 8.58
CA VAL A 87 -10.04 -1.79 7.61
C VAL A 87 -9.09 -2.83 8.20
N ASN A 88 -8.71 -3.79 7.38
CA ASN A 88 -7.79 -4.86 7.72
C ASN A 88 -6.92 -5.24 6.52
N PHE A 89 -5.94 -6.12 6.73
CA PHE A 89 -5.05 -6.60 5.67
C PHE A 89 -5.76 -7.11 4.41
N TRP A 90 -6.94 -7.71 4.57
CA TRP A 90 -7.67 -8.38 3.50
C TRP A 90 -8.48 -7.42 2.63
N ASN A 91 -8.86 -6.25 3.14
CA ASN A 91 -9.72 -5.31 2.44
C ASN A 91 -9.06 -3.97 2.06
N ILE A 92 -7.92 -3.64 2.67
CA ILE A 92 -7.29 -2.32 2.55
C ILE A 92 -6.96 -1.96 1.10
N ALA A 93 -6.42 -2.89 0.31
CA ALA A 93 -6.05 -2.63 -1.08
C ALA A 93 -7.25 -2.23 -1.93
N ARG A 94 -8.39 -2.92 -1.78
CA ARG A 94 -9.64 -2.60 -2.49
C ARG A 94 -10.18 -1.23 -2.09
N LEU A 95 -10.11 -0.89 -0.81
CA LEU A 95 -10.57 0.41 -0.30
C LEU A 95 -9.69 1.56 -0.81
N VAL A 96 -8.36 1.37 -0.79
CA VAL A 96 -7.41 2.33 -1.34
C VAL A 96 -7.59 2.49 -2.84
N ASP A 97 -7.69 1.39 -3.59
CA ASP A 97 -7.94 1.42 -5.04
C ASP A 97 -9.23 2.18 -5.38
N GLY A 98 -10.34 1.84 -4.72
CA GLY A 98 -11.63 2.49 -4.93
C GLY A 98 -11.57 3.99 -4.62
N ALA A 99 -10.97 4.38 -3.48
CA ALA A 99 -10.80 5.78 -3.12
C ALA A 99 -9.92 6.54 -4.12
N CYS A 100 -8.83 5.92 -4.59
CA CYS A 100 -7.96 6.52 -5.60
C CYS A 100 -8.70 6.81 -6.91
N ASN A 101 -9.51 5.87 -7.39
CA ASN A 101 -10.29 6.05 -8.61
C ASN A 101 -11.38 7.11 -8.44
N GLU A 102 -12.13 7.06 -7.34
CA GLU A 102 -13.22 8.02 -7.06
C GLU A 102 -12.70 9.46 -6.93
N LEU A 103 -11.56 9.63 -6.26
CA LEU A 103 -10.97 10.96 -5.97
C LEU A 103 -10.03 11.46 -7.08
N GLY A 104 -9.78 10.67 -8.12
CA GLY A 104 -8.84 11.01 -9.19
C GLY A 104 -7.39 11.12 -8.72
N ILE A 105 -6.96 10.26 -7.80
CA ILE A 105 -5.59 10.24 -7.27
C ILE A 105 -4.61 9.77 -8.35
N THR A 106 -3.61 10.60 -8.62
CA THR A 106 -2.57 10.38 -9.63
C THR A 106 -1.15 10.24 -9.05
N ILE A 107 -0.97 10.50 -7.75
CA ILE A 107 0.33 10.29 -7.07
C ILE A 107 0.57 8.80 -6.83
N PRO A 108 1.84 8.34 -6.71
CA PRO A 108 2.13 6.96 -6.36
C PRO A 108 1.64 6.63 -4.95
N VAL A 109 0.90 5.53 -4.81
CA VAL A 109 0.41 5.03 -3.52
C VAL A 109 0.93 3.62 -3.31
N ALA A 110 1.50 3.31 -2.16
CA ALA A 110 1.77 1.94 -1.75
C ALA A 110 0.78 1.53 -0.66
N VAL A 111 0.36 0.27 -0.70
CA VAL A 111 -0.47 -0.37 0.33
C VAL A 111 0.43 -1.28 1.16
N HIS A 112 0.40 -1.12 2.49
CA HIS A 112 1.32 -1.79 3.40
C HIS A 112 0.59 -2.59 4.48
N ALA A 113 1.07 -3.81 4.72
CA ALA A 113 0.72 -4.59 5.89
C ALA A 113 1.75 -4.29 6.99
N ASP A 114 1.35 -3.48 7.97
CA ASP A 114 2.21 -3.04 9.06
C ASP A 114 2.21 -4.06 10.21
N HIS A 115 3.34 -4.17 10.90
CA HIS A 115 3.55 -5.06 12.05
C HIS A 115 2.90 -6.45 11.89
N TYR A 116 3.24 -7.18 10.82
CA TYR A 116 2.87 -8.59 10.72
C TYR A 116 3.68 -9.39 11.76
N GLY A 117 3.13 -9.48 12.96
CA GLY A 117 3.78 -10.10 14.12
C GLY A 117 3.89 -11.61 13.99
N ILE A 118 5.10 -12.13 14.23
CA ILE A 118 5.43 -13.55 14.38
C ILE A 118 5.99 -13.73 15.79
N LYS A 119 5.29 -14.48 16.64
CA LYS A 119 5.64 -14.68 18.05
C LYS A 119 5.99 -16.12 18.39
N SER A 120 5.70 -17.05 17.48
CA SER A 120 5.88 -18.49 17.67
C SER A 120 6.14 -19.19 16.35
N GLU A 121 6.66 -20.42 16.40
CA GLU A 121 6.79 -21.30 15.22
C GLU A 121 5.45 -21.53 14.51
N SER A 122 4.34 -21.58 15.25
CA SER A 122 3.01 -21.71 14.66
C SER A 122 2.62 -20.49 13.81
N ASP A 123 3.05 -19.28 14.20
CA ASP A 123 2.84 -18.07 13.41
C ASP A 123 3.65 -18.10 12.12
N VAL A 124 4.84 -18.72 12.12
CA VAL A 124 5.65 -18.90 10.91
C VAL A 124 4.93 -19.78 9.89
N VAL A 125 4.29 -20.85 10.36
CA VAL A 125 3.49 -21.74 9.49
C VAL A 125 2.33 -20.97 8.86
N ALA A 126 1.58 -20.18 9.65
CA ALA A 126 0.51 -19.34 9.13
C ALA A 126 1.04 -18.25 8.17
N ALA A 127 2.16 -17.61 8.50
CA ALA A 127 2.78 -16.57 7.67
C ALA A 127 3.15 -17.06 6.26
N LYS A 128 3.58 -18.33 6.14
CA LYS A 128 3.91 -18.93 4.83
C LYS A 128 2.72 -19.01 3.89
N SER A 129 1.49 -19.08 4.40
CA SER A 129 0.28 -18.98 3.58
C SER A 129 -0.26 -17.56 3.50
N GLU A 130 -0.35 -16.85 4.63
CA GLU A 130 -1.00 -15.53 4.69
C GLU A 130 -0.25 -14.48 3.89
N ILE A 131 1.08 -14.37 4.03
CA ILE A 131 1.85 -13.31 3.40
C ILE A 131 1.73 -13.33 1.87
N PRO A 132 1.91 -14.48 1.17
CA PRO A 132 1.63 -14.55 -0.26
C PRO A 132 0.21 -14.09 -0.63
N THR A 133 -0.79 -14.53 0.12
CA THR A 133 -2.19 -14.15 -0.11
C THR A 133 -2.42 -12.64 0.07
N LEU A 134 -1.74 -11.97 1.01
CA LEU A 134 -1.81 -10.52 1.14
C LEU A 134 -1.35 -9.81 -0.14
N PHE A 135 -0.25 -10.27 -0.73
CA PHE A 135 0.23 -9.74 -2.01
C PHE A 135 -0.76 -10.05 -3.15
N GLU A 136 -1.33 -11.26 -3.21
CA GLU A 136 -2.37 -11.60 -4.18
C GLU A 136 -3.60 -10.69 -4.08
N LEU A 137 -3.94 -10.25 -2.86
CA LEU A 137 -5.03 -9.32 -2.56
C LEU A 137 -4.65 -7.84 -2.67
N GLY A 138 -3.48 -7.53 -3.22
CA GLY A 138 -3.10 -6.18 -3.62
C GLY A 138 -2.34 -5.38 -2.56
N VAL A 139 -1.92 -6.00 -1.45
CA VAL A 139 -0.86 -5.42 -0.60
C VAL A 139 0.42 -5.34 -1.43
N THR A 140 1.19 -4.27 -1.26
CA THR A 140 2.36 -3.95 -2.11
C THR A 140 3.67 -3.89 -1.34
N SER A 141 3.60 -3.97 -0.01
CA SER A 141 4.74 -4.05 0.91
C SER A 141 4.27 -4.57 2.27
N ILE A 142 5.20 -5.11 3.07
CA ILE A 142 4.90 -5.70 4.38
C ILE A 142 6.06 -5.45 5.34
N ALA A 143 5.77 -5.23 6.62
CA ALA A 143 6.71 -5.28 7.71
C ALA A 143 6.51 -6.60 8.48
N ILE A 144 7.52 -7.48 8.46
CA ILE A 144 7.51 -8.71 9.26
C ILE A 144 8.16 -8.40 10.60
N ASP A 145 7.40 -8.53 11.68
CA ASP A 145 7.86 -8.27 13.04
C ASP A 145 8.01 -9.59 13.80
N ALA A 146 9.23 -10.15 13.72
CA ALA A 146 9.62 -11.35 14.45
C ALA A 146 10.43 -11.03 15.72
N SER A 147 10.39 -9.78 16.20
CA SER A 147 11.21 -9.32 17.34
C SER A 147 10.90 -10.03 18.68
N HIS A 148 9.81 -10.80 18.74
CA HIS A 148 9.40 -11.59 19.89
C HIS A 148 9.99 -13.00 19.88
N MET A 149 10.58 -13.44 18.77
CA MET A 149 11.26 -14.73 18.66
C MET A 149 12.71 -14.62 19.17
N PRO A 150 13.23 -15.65 19.87
CA PRO A 150 14.62 -15.71 20.32
C PRO A 150 15.65 -15.68 19.20
#